data_AF-A0A059B2T6-F1
#
_entry.id   AF-A0A059B2T6-F1
#
_cell.length_a   1.000
_cell.length_b   1.000
_cell.length_c   1.000
_cell.angle_alpha   90.00
_cell.angle_beta   90.00
_cell.angle_gamma   90.00
#
_symmetry.space_group_name_H-M   'P 1'
#
loop_
_entity.id
_entity.type
_entity.pdbx_description
1 polymer ?
#
loop_
_entity_poly.entity_id
_entity_poly.type
_entity_poly.pdbx_seq_one_letter_code
_entity_poly.pdbx_strand_id
1 'polypeptide(L)'
;MAICLKEEVANDNCVYRNEIHRSVRERTQVLQDVAADPTLARTKSVHCAQCNHGEAVFFQATARGEEGMTQFFVCCNPNCGYRWRD
;
A
#
# COMPACT_ATOMS: atom_id res chain seq x y z
N MET A 1 34.15 33.67 -7.57
CA MET A 1 35.37 33.01 -7.06
C MET A 1 35.25 32.93 -5.54
N ALA A 2 35.06 31.74 -4.99
CA ALA A 2 35.20 31.53 -3.55
C ALA A 2 36.55 30.84 -3.33
N ILE A 3 37.54 31.58 -2.82
CA ILE A 3 38.77 30.97 -2.32
C ILE A 3 38.88 31.37 -0.86
N CYS A 4 38.51 30.43 0.01
CA CYS A 4 38.85 30.41 1.42
C CYS A 4 39.45 29.02 1.68
N LEU A 5 40.65 28.96 2.26
CA LEU A 5 41.46 27.74 2.45
C LEU A 5 41.17 27.00 3.76
N LYS A 6 39.96 27.14 4.29
CA LYS A 6 39.58 26.54 5.58
C LYS A 6 39.18 25.08 5.35
N GLU A 7 39.84 24.16 6.05
CA GLU A 7 39.53 22.72 6.06
C GLU A 7 39.11 22.29 7.47
N GLU A 8 38.26 21.27 7.54
CA GLU A 8 37.80 20.65 8.79
C GLU A 8 37.64 19.14 8.65
N VAL A 9 37.75 18.42 9.77
CA VAL A 9 37.62 16.96 9.78
C VAL A 9 36.14 16.58 9.78
N ALA A 10 35.74 15.71 8.85
CA ALA A 10 34.38 15.22 8.77
C ALA A 10 34.05 14.32 9.97
N ASN A 11 32.88 14.53 10.58
CA ASN A 11 32.39 13.72 11.69
C ASN A 11 31.76 12.39 11.23
N ASP A 12 31.39 12.28 9.95
CA ASP A 12 30.84 11.08 9.32
C ASP A 12 31.48 10.92 7.93
N ASN A 13 31.65 9.67 7.51
CA ASN A 13 32.21 9.32 6.21
C ASN A 13 31.15 9.38 5.09
N CYS A 14 29.87 9.54 5.43
CA CYS A 14 28.81 9.64 4.44
C CYS A 14 28.82 11.01 3.73
N VAL A 15 29.42 11.05 2.54
CA VAL A 15 29.48 12.26 1.68
C VAL A 15 28.18 12.47 0.89
N TYR A 16 27.47 11.38 0.57
CA TYR A 16 26.21 11.43 -0.17
C TYR A 16 25.33 10.22 0.18
N ARG A 17 24.05 10.49 0.44
CA ARG A 17 23.04 9.46 0.67
C ARG A 17 21.83 9.76 -0.21
N ASN A 18 21.52 8.83 -1.12
CA ASN A 18 20.26 8.85 -1.85
C ASN A 18 19.29 7.87 -1.20
N GLU A 19 18.32 8.40 -0.45
CA GLU A 19 17.25 7.58 0.14
C GLU A 19 16.11 7.42 -0.87
N ILE A 20 16.13 6.31 -1.60
CA ILE A 20 14.99 5.93 -2.45
C ILE A 20 13.88 5.42 -1.55
N HIS A 21 12.96 6.31 -1.17
CA HIS A 21 11.71 5.95 -0.53
C HIS A 21 10.86 5.12 -1.50
N ARG A 22 11.04 3.79 -1.49
CA ARG A 22 10.04 2.87 -2.00
C ARG A 22 8.86 2.93 -1.04
N SER A 23 7.86 3.76 -1.33
CA SER A 23 6.62 3.77 -0.57
C SER A 23 5.95 2.40 -0.74
N VAL A 24 6.19 1.47 0.19
CA VAL A 24 5.54 0.15 0.24
C VAL A 24 4.07 0.25 0.66
N ARG A 25 3.56 1.46 0.87
CA ARG A 25 2.12 1.66 0.85
C ARG A 25 1.69 1.62 -0.59
N GLU A 26 1.28 0.43 -0.99
CA GLU A 26 0.10 0.24 -1.81
C GLU A 26 -1.02 1.13 -1.27
N ARG A 27 -0.96 2.42 -1.62
CA ARG A 27 -2.16 3.14 -1.98
C ARG A 27 -2.63 2.39 -3.21
N THR A 28 -3.36 1.28 -2.99
CA THR A 28 -4.49 0.94 -3.85
C THR A 28 -5.14 2.28 -4.10
N GLN A 29 -4.93 2.83 -5.30
CA GLN A 29 -5.49 4.12 -5.67
C GLN A 29 -6.91 4.08 -5.17
N VAL A 30 -7.22 5.03 -4.29
CA VAL A 30 -8.45 5.04 -3.50
C VAL A 30 -9.59 5.25 -4.49
N LEU A 31 -9.99 4.18 -5.16
CA LEU A 31 -11.32 4.04 -5.68
C LEU A 31 -12.14 3.92 -4.40
N GLN A 32 -12.79 5.01 -4.06
CA GLN A 32 -13.69 5.11 -2.91
C GLN A 32 -14.79 4.04 -3.00
N ASP A 33 -14.97 3.48 -4.21
CA ASP A 33 -16.10 2.65 -4.61
C ASP A 33 -15.70 1.30 -5.23
N VAL A 34 -14.55 0.71 -4.87
CA VAL A 34 -14.20 -0.67 -5.31
C VAL A 34 -15.35 -1.65 -5.01
N ALA A 35 -16.00 -1.48 -3.86
CA ALA A 35 -17.16 -2.29 -3.47
C ALA A 35 -18.43 -2.00 -4.29
N ALA A 36 -18.50 -0.89 -5.03
CA ALA A 36 -19.63 -0.55 -5.90
C ALA A 36 -19.43 -1.01 -7.35
N ASP A 37 -18.20 -1.32 -7.76
CA ASP A 37 -17.92 -1.82 -9.10
C ASP A 37 -18.59 -3.20 -9.30
N PRO A 38 -19.56 -3.33 -10.23
CA PRO A 38 -20.24 -4.60 -10.48
C PRO A 38 -19.37 -5.58 -11.28
N THR A 39 -18.24 -5.12 -11.84
CA THR A 39 -17.32 -5.96 -12.62
C THR A 39 -16.33 -6.73 -11.74
N LEU A 40 -16.19 -6.35 -10.47
CA LEU A 40 -15.30 -7.01 -9.53
C LEU A 40 -15.96 -8.22 -8.87
N ALA A 41 -15.16 -9.28 -8.68
CA ALA A 41 -15.61 -10.52 -8.08
C ALA A 41 -15.92 -10.34 -6.59
N ARG A 42 -16.98 -11.01 -6.12
CA ARG A 42 -17.44 -11.00 -4.72
C ARG A 42 -17.42 -12.39 -4.14
N THR A 43 -17.18 -12.48 -2.84
CA THR A 43 -17.27 -13.73 -2.08
C THR A 43 -18.04 -13.54 -0.78
N LYS A 44 -18.72 -14.61 -0.35
CA LYS A 44 -19.39 -14.74 0.96
C LYS A 44 -18.66 -15.70 1.91
N SER A 45 -17.50 -16.21 1.51
CA SER A 45 -16.72 -17.16 2.30
C SER A 45 -15.91 -16.50 3.42
N VAL A 46 -15.80 -15.16 3.42
CA VAL A 46 -15.01 -14.38 4.38
C VAL A 46 -15.89 -13.35 5.07
N HIS A 47 -15.56 -13.04 6.32
CA HIS A 47 -16.26 -12.04 7.13
C HIS A 47 -15.32 -10.89 7.44
N CYS A 48 -15.84 -9.66 7.33
CA CYS A 48 -15.08 -8.47 7.64
C CYS A 48 -14.71 -8.43 9.14
N ALA A 49 -13.41 -8.31 9.46
CA ALA A 49 -12.94 -8.25 10.85
C ALA A 49 -13.41 -7.01 11.63
N GLN A 50 -13.87 -5.95 10.95
CA GLN A 50 -14.34 -4.71 11.58
C GLN A 50 -15.84 -4.68 11.87
N CYS A 51 -16.68 -5.20 10.96
CA CYS A 51 -18.14 -5.11 11.07
C CYS A 51 -18.87 -6.46 10.95
N ASN A 52 -18.13 -7.56 10.81
CA ASN A 52 -18.64 -8.92 10.63
C ASN A 52 -19.59 -9.10 9.42
N HIS A 53 -19.54 -8.19 8.46
CA HIS A 53 -20.31 -8.33 7.22
C HIS A 53 -19.77 -9.50 6.39
N GLY A 54 -20.67 -10.37 5.92
CA GLY A 54 -20.34 -11.63 5.25
C GLY A 54 -20.20 -11.51 3.73
N GLU A 55 -19.86 -10.33 3.21
CA GLU A 55 -19.60 -10.14 1.78
C GLU A 55 -18.42 -9.19 1.57
N ALA A 56 -17.52 -9.60 0.67
CA ALA A 56 -16.35 -8.81 0.30
C ALA A 56 -16.07 -8.92 -1.21
N VAL A 57 -15.64 -7.81 -1.81
CA VAL A 57 -14.99 -7.83 -3.13
C VAL A 57 -13.57 -8.36 -2.94
N PHE A 58 -13.08 -9.17 -3.88
CA PHE A 58 -11.70 -9.62 -3.89
C PHE A 58 -11.05 -9.46 -5.27
N PHE A 59 -9.75 -9.24 -5.28
CA PHE A 59 -8.94 -9.16 -6.51
C PHE A 59 -7.50 -9.53 -6.19
N GLN A 60 -6.79 -10.05 -7.19
CA GLN A 60 -5.37 -10.32 -7.10
C GLN A 60 -4.59 -9.16 -7.71
N ALA A 61 -3.58 -8.68 -7.01
CA ALA A 61 -2.67 -7.67 -7.52
C ALA A 61 -1.23 -8.02 -7.18
N THR A 62 -0.31 -7.59 -8.05
CA THR A 62 1.12 -7.67 -7.78
C THR A 62 1.52 -6.54 -6.86
N ALA A 63 1.81 -6.86 -5.61
CA ALA A 63 2.48 -5.91 -4.73
C ALA A 63 3.90 -5.69 -5.26
N ARG A 64 4.27 -4.42 -5.55
CA ARG A 64 5.58 -4.11 -6.12
C ARG A 64 6.69 -4.56 -5.16
N GLY A 65 7.45 -5.58 -5.56
CA GLY A 65 8.56 -6.13 -4.78
C GLY A 65 8.34 -7.57 -4.29
N GLU A 66 7.17 -8.17 -4.55
CA GLU A 66 6.88 -9.58 -4.25
C GLU A 66 6.77 -10.39 -5.55
N GLU A 67 7.35 -11.60 -5.57
CA GLU A 67 7.23 -12.57 -6.69
C GLU A 67 5.89 -13.34 -6.64
N GLY A 68 4.90 -12.84 -5.90
CA GLY A 68 3.62 -13.51 -5.65
C GLY A 68 2.41 -12.63 -5.95
N MET A 69 1.30 -13.27 -6.36
CA MET A 69 0.00 -12.61 -6.47
C MET A 69 -0.64 -12.57 -5.07
N THR A 70 -0.76 -11.38 -4.48
CA THR A 70 -1.45 -11.21 -3.19
C THR A 70 -2.93 -11.04 -3.43
N GLN A 71 -3.76 -11.63 -2.57
CA GLN A 71 -5.21 -11.47 -2.64
C GLN A 71 -5.67 -10.34 -1.72
N PHE A 72 -6.40 -9.40 -2.30
CA PHE A 72 -6.96 -8.25 -1.60
C PHE A 72 -8.43 -8.44 -1.40
N PHE A 73 -8.93 -7.94 -0.26
CA PHE A 73 -10.34 -7.95 0.08
C PHE A 73 -10.82 -6.56 0.48
N VAL A 74 -12.06 -6.23 0.12
CA VAL A 74 -12.75 -4.99 0.48
C VAL A 74 -14.17 -5.33 0.94
N CYS A 75 -14.52 -4.92 2.16
CA CYS A 75 -15.86 -5.15 2.72
C CYS A 75 -16.94 -4.45 1.89
N CYS A 76 -18.02 -5.16 1.55
CA CYS A 76 -19.14 -4.63 0.77
C CYS A 76 -20.10 -3.74 1.58
N ASN A 77 -19.95 -3.65 2.90
CA ASN A 77 -20.77 -2.75 3.71
C ASN A 77 -20.37 -1.28 3.43
N PRO A 78 -21.28 -0.44 2.89
CA PRO A 78 -21.00 0.96 2.54
C PRO A 78 -20.54 1.81 3.73
N ASN A 79 -20.93 1.42 4.95
CA ASN A 79 -20.54 2.10 6.19
C ASN A 79 -19.20 1.59 6.77
N CYS A 80 -18.56 0.60 6.14
CA CYS A 80 -17.32 -0.01 6.63
C CYS A 80 -16.15 0.19 5.67
N GLY A 81 -16.24 -0.35 4.44
CA GLY A 81 -15.16 -0.25 3.45
C GLY A 81 -13.80 -0.79 3.89
N TYR A 82 -13.74 -1.60 4.97
CA TYR A 82 -12.49 -2.15 5.50
C TYR A 82 -11.78 -3.00 4.45
N ARG A 83 -10.45 -2.84 4.37
CA ARG A 83 -9.59 -3.49 3.37
C ARG A 83 -8.54 -4.31 4.07
N TRP A 84 -8.33 -5.54 3.62
CA TRP A 84 -7.31 -6.43 4.15
C TRP A 84 -6.72 -7.30 3.05
N ARG A 85 -5.62 -8.00 3.37
CA ARG A 85 -4.88 -8.87 2.47
C ARG A 85 -4.78 -10.26 3.10
N ASP A 86 -4.74 -11.27 2.25
CA ASP A 86 -4.34 -12.64 2.60
C ASP A 86 -3.06 -12.99 1.81
#